data_AF-A0A365Z918-F1
#
_entry.id   AF-A0A365Z918-F1
#
_cell.length_a   1.000
_cell.length_b   1.000
_cell.length_c   1.000
_cell.angle_alpha   90.00
_cell.angle_beta   90.00
_cell.angle_gamma   90.00
#
_symmetry.space_group_name_H-M   'P 1'
#
loop_
_entity.id
_entity.type
_entity.pdbx_description
1 polymer ?
#
loop_
_entity_poly.entity_id
_entity_poly.type
_entity_poly.pdbx_seq_one_letter_code
_entity_poly.pdbx_strand_id
1 'polypeptide(L)'
;MIEVRPGGRRRIDRVLAADYVRDLDALQLTTLRERRDEAAQEETDLSYLRRLLHARIDIVKAEQQRRLSGGDASIVDQLATILADNALGPATGSGRHQSLEPSRAGEYRRRAEALVGNADLSDVSSLSEEQLTQTLDSFREQEQSVSQRRREVQAVVDAFNAEIARRYASGTASVDELLASERRRDESEGE
;
A
#
# COMPACT_ATOMS: atom_id res chain seq x y z
N MET A 1 -11.03 9.94 3.31
CA MET A 1 -10.51 10.02 1.92
C MET A 1 -9.06 10.49 1.94
N ILE A 2 -8.16 9.90 1.14
CA ILE A 2 -6.75 10.35 1.09
C ILE A 2 -6.63 11.60 0.22
N GLU A 3 -6.59 12.75 0.89
CA GLU A 3 -6.32 14.04 0.29
C GLU A 3 -4.81 14.20 0.06
N VAL A 4 -4.42 14.58 -1.17
CA VAL A 4 -3.06 14.94 -1.57
C VAL A 4 -3.01 16.45 -1.71
N ARG A 5 -2.03 17.07 -1.06
CA ARG A 5 -1.90 18.53 -0.95
C ARG A 5 -0.66 18.98 -1.73
N PRO A 6 -0.80 19.82 -2.77
CA PRO A 6 0.35 20.42 -3.44
C PRO A 6 1.28 21.12 -2.45
N GLY A 7 2.58 20.83 -2.51
CA GLY A 7 3.57 21.38 -1.57
C GLY A 7 3.51 20.81 -0.15
N GLY A 8 2.76 19.74 0.06
CA GLY A 8 2.67 19.07 1.36
C GLY A 8 3.96 18.35 1.76
N ARG A 9 4.13 18.15 3.07
CA ARG A 9 5.32 17.50 3.66
C ARG A 9 5.18 15.99 3.80
N ARG A 10 4.02 15.40 3.50
CA ARG A 10 3.85 13.94 3.55
C ARG A 10 4.52 13.30 2.34
N ARG A 11 4.96 12.05 2.47
CA ARG A 11 5.61 11.32 1.38
C ARG A 11 4.68 11.24 0.15
N ILE A 12 3.41 10.89 0.34
CA ILE A 12 2.40 10.92 -0.74
C ILE A 12 2.28 12.28 -1.45
N ASP A 13 2.40 13.40 -0.73
CA ASP A 13 2.30 14.74 -1.32
C ASP A 13 3.51 15.06 -2.21
N ARG A 14 4.70 14.62 -1.79
CA ARG A 14 5.93 14.77 -2.57
C ARG A 14 5.95 13.86 -3.78
N VAL A 15 5.68 12.57 -3.57
CA VAL A 15 5.74 11.53 -4.63
C VAL A 15 4.74 11.83 -5.75
N LEU A 16 3.58 12.40 -5.42
CA LEU A 16 2.55 12.77 -6.40
C LEU A 16 2.63 14.24 -6.84
N ALA A 17 3.70 14.96 -6.49
CA ALA A 17 3.91 16.31 -6.99
C ALA A 17 4.22 16.29 -8.50
N ALA A 18 3.71 17.28 -9.23
CA ALA A 18 3.81 17.35 -10.70
C ALA A 18 5.25 17.45 -11.24
N ASP A 19 6.20 17.84 -10.40
CA ASP A 19 7.62 17.96 -10.70
C ASP A 19 8.43 16.75 -10.23
N TYR A 20 7.85 15.80 -9.49
CA TYR A 20 8.58 14.68 -8.90
C TYR A 20 9.22 13.76 -9.96
N VAL A 21 8.51 13.54 -11.08
CA VAL A 21 8.95 12.73 -12.23
C VAL A 21 9.45 13.57 -13.42
N ARG A 22 9.75 14.85 -13.22
CA ARG A 22 10.24 15.72 -14.29
C ARG A 22 11.75 15.51 -14.52
N ASP A 23 12.17 15.58 -15.78
CA ASP A 23 13.57 15.55 -16.23
C ASP A 23 14.37 14.37 -15.64
N LEU A 24 13.77 13.17 -15.64
CA LEU A 24 14.37 11.95 -15.07
C LEU A 24 15.73 11.62 -15.70
N ASP A 25 15.90 11.91 -16.98
CA ASP A 25 17.13 11.73 -17.75
C ASP A 25 18.27 12.64 -17.27
N ALA A 26 17.95 13.82 -16.72
CA ALA A 26 18.93 14.75 -16.16
C ALA A 26 19.36 14.41 -14.72
N LEU A 27 18.62 13.54 -14.02
CA LEU A 27 18.93 13.16 -12.64
C LEU A 27 20.16 12.26 -12.55
N GLN A 28 20.91 12.34 -11.47
CA GLN A 28 21.96 11.36 -11.16
C GLN A 28 21.33 10.00 -10.86
N LEU A 29 22.04 8.91 -11.18
CA LEU A 29 21.52 7.55 -10.97
C LEU A 29 21.21 7.26 -9.49
N THR A 30 22.00 7.81 -8.57
CA THR A 30 21.75 7.72 -7.12
C THR A 30 20.44 8.39 -6.74
N THR A 31 20.21 9.62 -7.21
CA THR A 31 18.95 10.36 -6.98
C THR A 31 17.74 9.65 -7.59
N LEU A 32 17.88 9.04 -8.77
CA LEU A 32 16.82 8.22 -9.36
C LEU A 32 16.45 7.04 -8.45
N ARG A 33 17.45 6.32 -7.93
CA ARG A 33 17.24 5.20 -7.01
C ARG A 33 16.59 5.65 -5.71
N GLU A 34 17.08 6.72 -5.10
CA GLU A 34 16.52 7.29 -3.87
C GLU A 34 15.04 7.67 -4.03
N ARG A 35 14.69 8.40 -5.09
CA ARG A 35 13.29 8.81 -5.36
C ARG A 35 12.38 7.64 -5.70
N ARG A 36 12.93 6.64 -6.40
CA ARG A 36 12.26 5.37 -6.72
C ARG A 36 11.99 4.56 -5.46
N ASP A 37 12.94 4.51 -4.52
CA ASP A 37 12.78 3.84 -3.23
C ASP A 37 11.77 4.57 -2.34
N GLU A 38 11.80 5.91 -2.32
CA GLU A 38 10.78 6.70 -1.64
C GLU A 38 9.36 6.42 -2.19
N ALA A 39 9.19 6.42 -3.51
CA ALA A 39 7.91 6.12 -4.14
C ALA A 39 7.47 4.66 -3.89
N ALA A 40 8.41 3.70 -3.95
CA ALA A 40 8.13 2.29 -3.69
C ALA A 40 7.72 2.04 -2.22
N GLN A 41 8.31 2.77 -1.28
CA GLN A 41 7.91 2.71 0.12
C GLN A 41 6.49 3.25 0.34
N GLU A 42 6.11 4.36 -0.33
CA GLU A 42 4.72 4.86 -0.30
C GLU A 42 3.74 3.86 -0.92
N GLU A 43 4.11 3.20 -2.03
CA GLU A 43 3.29 2.15 -2.63
C GLU A 43 3.07 0.98 -1.67
N THR A 44 4.13 0.55 -0.98
CA THR A 44 4.10 -0.54 0.02
C THR A 44 3.18 -0.19 1.16
N ASP A 45 3.29 1.04 1.66
CA ASP A 45 2.46 1.58 2.73
C ASP A 45 0.97 1.64 2.33
N LEU A 46 0.66 2.13 1.14
CA LEU A 46 -0.72 2.15 0.60
C LEU A 46 -1.26 0.74 0.34
N SER A 47 -0.42 -0.18 -0.12
CA SER A 47 -0.76 -1.59 -0.30
C SER A 47 -1.12 -2.26 1.03
N TYR A 48 -0.39 -1.94 2.09
CA TYR A 48 -0.70 -2.41 3.45
C TYR A 48 -2.04 -1.88 3.93
N LEU A 49 -2.29 -0.57 3.80
CA LEU A 49 -3.56 0.04 4.16
C LEU A 49 -4.73 -0.58 3.36
N ARG A 50 -4.55 -0.83 2.06
CA ARG A 50 -5.55 -1.50 1.22
C ARG A 50 -5.90 -2.89 1.74
N ARG A 51 -4.88 -3.70 2.08
CA ARG A 51 -5.09 -5.06 2.63
C ARG A 51 -5.85 -5.02 3.97
N LEU A 52 -5.56 -4.03 4.83
CA LEU A 52 -6.32 -3.84 6.07
C LEU A 52 -7.79 -3.52 5.79
N LEU A 53 -8.08 -2.65 4.82
CA LEU A 53 -9.46 -2.32 4.43
C LEU A 53 -10.18 -3.54 3.83
N HIS A 54 -9.52 -4.33 2.99
CA HIS A 54 -10.06 -5.59 2.46
C HIS A 54 -10.46 -6.54 3.59
N ALA A 55 -9.55 -6.81 4.54
CA ALA A 55 -9.85 -7.65 5.68
C ALA A 55 -11.08 -7.17 6.47
N ARG A 56 -11.23 -5.85 6.68
CA ARG A 56 -12.41 -5.29 7.37
C ARG A 56 -13.69 -5.43 6.55
N ILE A 57 -13.63 -5.20 5.24
CA ILE A 57 -14.75 -5.41 4.32
C ILE A 57 -15.23 -6.86 4.36
N ASP A 58 -14.30 -7.82 4.35
CA ASP A 58 -14.64 -9.24 4.37
C ASP A 58 -15.32 -9.65 5.68
N ILE A 59 -14.82 -9.16 6.81
CA ILE A 59 -15.44 -9.40 8.13
C ILE A 59 -16.88 -8.87 8.17
N VAL A 60 -17.12 -7.65 7.67
CA VAL A 60 -18.47 -7.06 7.64
C VAL A 60 -19.40 -7.83 6.69
N LYS A 61 -18.90 -8.24 5.52
CA LYS A 61 -19.66 -9.09 4.58
C LYS A 61 -20.00 -10.45 5.19
N ALA A 62 -19.06 -11.07 5.91
CA ALA A 62 -19.27 -12.34 6.56
C ALA A 62 -20.35 -12.24 7.65
N GLU A 63 -20.35 -11.16 8.44
CA GLU A 63 -21.44 -10.88 9.39
C GLU A 63 -22.80 -10.77 8.69
N GLN A 64 -22.90 -9.97 7.62
CA GLN A 64 -24.15 -9.82 6.87
C GLN A 64 -24.64 -11.17 6.33
N GLN A 65 -23.74 -11.98 5.75
CA GLN A 65 -24.09 -13.31 5.25
C GLN A 65 -24.51 -14.27 6.37
N ARG A 66 -23.85 -14.23 7.53
CA ARG A 66 -24.25 -15.03 8.70
C ARG A 66 -25.69 -14.73 9.11
N ARG A 67 -26.07 -13.45 9.19
CA ARG A 67 -27.44 -13.04 9.53
C ARG A 67 -28.47 -13.51 8.51
N LEU A 68 -28.18 -13.35 7.23
CA LEU A 68 -29.08 -13.77 6.14
C LEU A 68 -29.30 -15.28 6.10
N SER A 69 -28.26 -16.06 6.42
CA SER A 69 -28.30 -17.53 6.43
C SER A 69 -28.81 -18.13 7.75
N GLY A 70 -29.03 -17.31 8.78
CA GLY A 70 -29.36 -17.80 10.13
C GLY A 70 -28.26 -18.64 10.77
N GLY A 71 -27.00 -18.39 10.41
CA GLY A 71 -25.87 -19.17 10.93
C GLY A 71 -25.52 -18.82 12.38
N ASP A 72 -25.27 -19.84 13.20
CA ASP A 72 -24.86 -19.68 14.60
C ASP A 72 -23.33 -19.64 14.80
N ALA A 73 -22.56 -19.94 13.76
CA ALA A 73 -21.11 -20.02 13.85
C ALA A 73 -20.46 -18.63 14.06
N SER A 74 -19.53 -18.55 15.02
CA SER A 74 -18.83 -17.31 15.33
C SER A 74 -17.97 -16.83 14.15
N ILE A 75 -17.98 -15.51 13.90
CA ILE A 75 -17.10 -14.88 12.91
C ILE A 75 -15.63 -15.09 13.27
N VAL A 76 -15.31 -15.09 14.56
CA VAL A 76 -13.95 -15.31 15.06
C VAL A 76 -13.44 -16.68 14.64
N ASP A 77 -14.28 -17.71 14.74
CA ASP A 77 -13.93 -19.08 14.36
C ASP A 77 -13.73 -19.22 12.84
N GLN A 78 -14.39 -18.38 12.06
CA GLN A 78 -14.31 -18.38 10.59
C GLN A 78 -13.26 -17.41 10.02
N LEU A 79 -12.53 -16.66 10.86
CA LEU A 79 -11.60 -15.62 10.40
C LEU A 79 -10.57 -16.12 9.38
N ALA A 80 -10.02 -17.32 9.61
CA ALA A 80 -9.05 -17.91 8.68
C ALA A 80 -9.65 -18.10 7.28
N THR A 81 -10.90 -18.58 7.20
CA THR A 81 -11.64 -18.74 5.94
C THR A 81 -11.98 -17.39 5.32
N ILE A 82 -12.50 -16.46 6.13
CA ILE A 82 -12.91 -15.13 5.67
C ILE A 82 -11.75 -14.37 5.02
N LEU A 83 -10.55 -14.45 5.61
CA LEU A 83 -9.37 -13.70 5.15
C LEU A 83 -8.58 -14.42 4.04
N ALA A 84 -8.84 -15.70 3.79
CA ALA A 84 -8.13 -16.48 2.77
C ALA A 84 -8.42 -15.98 1.34
N ASP A 85 -9.63 -15.50 1.07
CA ASP A 85 -10.08 -15.11 -0.27
C ASP A 85 -9.25 -13.95 -0.87
N ASN A 86 -8.84 -12.98 -0.04
CA ASN A 86 -8.04 -11.84 -0.49
C ASN A 86 -6.52 -12.05 -0.44
N ALA A 87 -6.05 -13.18 0.11
CA ALA A 87 -4.63 -13.53 0.10
C ALA A 87 -4.13 -13.96 -1.29
N LEU A 88 -5.06 -14.37 -2.17
CA LEU A 88 -4.78 -15.01 -3.46
C LEU A 88 -5.41 -14.23 -4.62
N GLY A 89 -5.22 -12.91 -4.67
CA GLY A 89 -5.50 -12.18 -5.91
C GLY A 89 -4.68 -12.79 -7.06
N PRO A 90 -5.22 -12.95 -8.28
CA PRO A 90 -4.47 -13.53 -9.39
C PRO A 90 -3.15 -12.77 -9.56
N ALA A 91 -2.04 -13.50 -9.67
CA ALA A 91 -0.73 -12.93 -9.92
C ALA A 91 -0.71 -12.36 -11.35
N THR A 92 -1.23 -11.14 -11.53
CA THR A 92 -1.30 -10.47 -12.83
C THR A 92 0.02 -9.78 -13.21
N GLY A 93 1.12 -10.06 -12.50
CA GLY A 93 2.42 -9.44 -12.73
C GLY A 93 3.56 -10.45 -12.69
N SER A 94 4.66 -10.12 -13.35
CA SER A 94 5.95 -10.80 -13.12
C SER A 94 6.29 -10.70 -11.63
N GLY A 95 6.56 -11.83 -10.98
CA GLY A 95 6.83 -11.87 -9.55
C GLY A 95 7.92 -10.86 -9.18
N ARG A 96 7.59 -9.92 -8.29
CA ARG A 96 8.54 -8.92 -7.77
C ARG A 96 8.98 -9.36 -6.38
N HIS A 97 10.29 -9.39 -6.13
CA HIS A 97 10.82 -9.51 -4.78
C HIS A 97 10.39 -8.28 -3.99
N GLN A 98 9.53 -8.47 -2.98
CA GLN A 98 9.10 -7.41 -2.06
C GLN A 98 9.95 -7.50 -0.80
N SER A 99 10.99 -6.67 -0.71
CA SER A 99 11.83 -6.54 0.48
C SER A 99 11.33 -5.45 1.44
N LEU A 100 10.51 -4.52 0.94
CA LEU A 100 10.02 -3.40 1.74
C LEU A 100 8.89 -3.84 2.66
N GLU A 101 9.09 -3.61 3.95
CA GLU A 101 8.02 -3.69 4.94
C GLU A 101 7.30 -2.34 5.07
N PRO A 102 6.04 -2.32 5.52
CA PRO A 102 5.31 -1.08 5.75
C PRO A 102 6.03 -0.22 6.79
N SER A 103 6.58 0.92 6.36
CA SER A 103 7.48 1.77 7.17
C SER A 103 6.79 2.39 8.39
N ARG A 104 5.46 2.47 8.38
CA ARG A 104 4.66 3.03 9.47
C ARG A 104 3.42 2.21 9.76
N ALA A 105 3.58 0.89 9.86
CA ALA A 105 2.47 -0.03 10.11
C ALA A 105 1.52 0.43 11.23
N GLY A 106 2.05 0.99 12.33
CA GLY A 106 1.26 1.55 13.43
C GLY A 106 0.48 2.83 13.09
N GLU A 107 1.03 3.74 12.29
CA GLU A 107 0.29 4.95 11.84
C GLU A 107 -0.76 4.60 10.80
N TYR A 108 -0.47 3.69 9.86
CA TYR A 108 -1.46 3.23 8.89
C TYR A 108 -2.58 2.42 9.54
N ARG A 109 -2.26 1.63 10.58
CA ARG A 109 -3.27 0.97 11.42
C ARG A 109 -4.16 2.00 12.11
N ARG A 110 -3.58 2.97 12.82
CA ARG A 110 -4.34 4.06 13.47
C ARG A 110 -5.12 4.89 12.46
N ARG A 111 -4.61 5.08 11.24
CA ARG A 111 -5.29 5.81 10.18
C ARG A 111 -6.44 5.00 9.59
N ALA A 112 -6.27 3.69 9.39
CA ALA A 112 -7.37 2.80 9.04
C ALA A 112 -8.46 2.88 10.12
N GLU A 113 -8.09 2.69 11.39
CA GLU A 113 -8.97 2.79 12.55
C GLU A 113 -9.65 4.18 12.67
N ALA A 114 -8.92 5.27 12.46
CA ALA A 114 -9.47 6.63 12.51
C ALA A 114 -10.38 6.95 11.30
N LEU A 115 -10.11 6.36 10.13
CA LEU A 115 -10.97 6.47 8.94
C LEU A 115 -12.28 5.68 9.11
N VAL A 116 -12.32 4.70 10.02
CA VAL A 116 -13.49 3.86 10.32
C VAL A 116 -14.53 4.58 11.17
N GLY A 117 -14.17 5.67 11.88
CA GLY A 117 -15.10 6.46 12.68
C GLY A 117 -15.82 5.64 13.77
N ASN A 118 -15.21 5.49 14.95
CA ASN A 118 -15.80 4.96 16.20
C ASN A 118 -16.61 3.64 16.16
N ALA A 119 -16.76 2.98 15.01
CA ALA A 119 -17.26 1.61 14.96
C ALA A 119 -16.15 0.71 15.51
N ASP A 120 -16.24 0.38 16.78
CA ASP A 120 -15.39 -0.63 17.40
C ASP A 120 -15.70 -1.99 16.76
N LEU A 121 -15.05 -2.27 15.62
CA LEU A 121 -15.13 -3.56 14.93
C LEU A 121 -14.41 -4.67 15.68
N SER A 122 -14.00 -4.44 16.92
CA SER A 122 -13.65 -5.52 17.84
C SER A 122 -14.87 -6.42 18.08
N ASP A 123 -16.10 -5.90 17.95
CA ASP A 123 -17.33 -6.69 18.01
C ASP A 123 -18.32 -6.32 16.89
N VAL A 124 -18.07 -6.85 15.69
CA VAL A 124 -18.95 -6.69 14.51
C VAL A 124 -20.35 -7.30 14.74
N SER A 125 -20.47 -8.27 15.65
CA SER A 125 -21.74 -8.93 15.94
C SER A 125 -22.73 -8.03 16.69
N SER A 126 -22.22 -7.03 17.41
CA SER A 126 -23.03 -6.04 18.15
C SER A 126 -23.66 -4.96 17.26
N LEU A 127 -23.22 -4.82 16.00
CA LEU A 127 -23.70 -3.77 15.10
C LEU A 127 -25.10 -4.09 14.56
N SER A 128 -25.95 -3.07 14.39
CA SER A 128 -27.22 -3.21 13.66
C SER A 128 -26.99 -3.41 12.15
N GLU A 129 -28.01 -3.87 11.43
CA GLU A 129 -27.93 -4.07 9.98
C GLU A 129 -27.67 -2.75 9.23
N GLU A 130 -28.27 -1.67 9.69
CA GLU A 130 -28.04 -0.31 9.17
C GLU A 130 -26.59 0.13 9.40
N GLN A 131 -26.05 -0.11 10.59
CA GLN A 131 -24.66 0.21 10.92
C GLN A 131 -23.67 -0.62 10.09
N LEU A 132 -23.94 -1.91 9.87
CA LEU A 132 -23.11 -2.77 9.02
C LEU A 132 -23.09 -2.25 7.58
N THR A 133 -24.25 -1.87 7.05
CA THR A 133 -24.37 -1.32 5.69
C THR A 133 -23.60 -0.01 5.55
N GLN A 134 -23.81 0.93 6.46
CA GLN A 134 -23.10 2.22 6.45
C GLN A 134 -21.59 2.05 6.59
N THR A 135 -21.16 1.13 7.47
CA THR A 135 -19.73 0.83 7.67
C THR A 135 -19.11 0.23 6.41
N LEU A 136 -19.80 -0.71 5.77
CA LEU A 136 -19.34 -1.35 4.55
C LEU A 136 -19.16 -0.34 3.40
N ASP A 137 -20.11 0.57 3.23
CA ASP A 137 -20.03 1.59 2.19
C ASP A 137 -18.90 2.59 2.45
N SER A 138 -18.72 3.03 3.70
CA SER A 138 -17.57 3.84 4.10
C SER A 138 -16.25 3.15 3.77
N PHE A 139 -16.10 1.85 4.05
CA PHE A 139 -14.89 1.10 3.71
C PHE A 139 -14.65 0.97 2.22
N ARG A 140 -15.70 0.75 1.42
CA ARG A 140 -15.57 0.70 -0.04
C ARG A 140 -15.07 2.03 -0.60
N GLU A 141 -15.61 3.14 -0.12
CA GLU A 141 -15.15 4.48 -0.53
C GLU A 141 -13.69 4.73 -0.14
N GLN A 142 -13.28 4.34 1.07
CA GLN A 142 -11.89 4.48 1.50
C GLN A 142 -10.95 3.55 0.71
N GLU A 143 -11.35 2.30 0.50
CA GLU A 143 -10.58 1.34 -0.29
C GLU A 143 -10.38 1.86 -1.71
N GLN A 144 -11.43 2.39 -2.35
CA GLN A 144 -11.34 2.93 -3.69
C GLN A 144 -10.38 4.14 -3.74
N SER A 145 -10.45 5.02 -2.74
CA SER A 145 -9.53 6.16 -2.59
C SER A 145 -8.07 5.69 -2.44
N VAL A 146 -7.81 4.69 -1.59
CA VAL A 146 -6.47 4.11 -1.40
C VAL A 146 -5.98 3.45 -2.68
N SER A 147 -6.83 2.66 -3.34
CA SER A 147 -6.53 1.96 -4.59
C SER A 147 -6.25 2.92 -5.75
N GLN A 148 -6.92 4.07 -5.80
CA GLN A 148 -6.61 5.13 -6.75
C GLN A 148 -5.22 5.72 -6.49
N ARG A 149 -4.94 6.19 -5.26
CA ARG A 149 -3.65 6.77 -4.92
C ARG A 149 -2.49 5.79 -5.10
N ARG A 150 -2.70 4.53 -4.76
CA ARG A 150 -1.74 3.46 -4.98
C ARG A 150 -1.38 3.34 -6.46
N ARG A 151 -2.36 3.36 -7.37
CA ARG A 151 -2.11 3.30 -8.82
C ARG A 151 -1.34 4.51 -9.33
N GLU A 152 -1.64 5.70 -8.81
CA GLU A 152 -0.89 6.93 -9.13
C GLU A 152 0.58 6.80 -8.70
N VAL A 153 0.84 6.32 -7.48
CA VAL A 153 2.20 6.08 -6.98
C VAL A 153 2.90 4.97 -7.77
N GLN A 154 2.20 3.91 -8.16
CA GLN A 154 2.76 2.84 -9.00
C GLN A 154 3.25 3.37 -10.34
N ALA A 155 2.49 4.26 -10.99
CA ALA A 155 2.92 4.90 -12.23
C ALA A 155 4.21 5.72 -12.04
N VAL A 156 4.36 6.39 -10.89
CA VAL A 156 5.61 7.08 -10.52
C VAL A 156 6.77 6.08 -10.39
N VAL A 157 6.58 4.99 -9.64
CA VAL A 157 7.59 3.93 -9.47
C VAL A 157 8.00 3.34 -10.83
N ASP A 158 7.04 3.05 -11.70
CA ASP A 158 7.29 2.49 -13.02
C ASP A 158 8.04 3.48 -13.93
N ALA A 159 7.78 4.79 -13.83
CA ALA A 159 8.53 5.81 -14.58
C ALA A 159 10.02 5.85 -14.18
N PHE A 160 10.33 5.79 -12.88
CA PHE A 160 11.72 5.71 -12.43
C PHE A 160 12.38 4.39 -12.84
N ASN A 161 11.67 3.26 -12.69
CA ASN A 161 12.21 1.96 -13.11
C ASN A 161 12.49 1.91 -14.61
N ALA A 162 11.64 2.52 -15.43
CA ALA A 162 11.85 2.63 -16.87
C ALA A 162 13.12 3.42 -17.20
N GLU A 163 13.36 4.55 -16.53
CA GLU A 163 14.58 5.33 -16.73
C GLU A 163 15.84 4.58 -16.27
N ILE A 164 15.80 3.97 -15.08
CA ILE A 164 16.92 3.16 -14.57
C ILE A 164 17.23 2.02 -15.55
N ALA A 165 16.21 1.30 -16.03
CA ALA A 165 16.37 0.23 -17.01
C ALA A 165 16.96 0.74 -18.34
N ARG A 166 16.54 1.92 -18.83
CA ARG A 166 17.15 2.55 -20.02
C ARG A 166 18.64 2.83 -19.83
N ARG A 167 19.06 3.27 -18.65
CA ARG A 167 20.49 3.54 -18.38
C ARG A 167 21.35 2.28 -18.39
N TYR A 168 20.84 1.20 -17.80
CA TYR A 168 21.50 -0.09 -17.88
C TYR A 168 21.55 -0.63 -19.31
N ALA A 169 20.46 -0.52 -20.07
CA ALA A 169 20.41 -0.96 -21.46
C ALA A 169 21.36 -0.17 -22.38
N SER A 170 21.58 1.12 -22.09
CA SER A 170 22.50 2.00 -22.83
C SER A 170 23.94 1.97 -22.33
N GLY A 171 24.23 1.26 -21.24
CA GLY A 171 25.58 1.18 -20.64
C GLY A 171 26.00 2.43 -19.86
N THR A 172 25.08 3.38 -19.62
CA THR A 172 25.33 4.59 -18.81
C THR A 172 25.19 4.34 -17.31
N ALA A 173 24.86 3.11 -16.91
CA ALA A 173 24.87 2.62 -15.54
C ALA A 173 25.53 1.23 -15.49
N SER A 174 26.35 0.97 -14.47
CA SER A 174 27.01 -0.33 -14.26
C SER A 174 26.46 -1.08 -13.05
N VAL A 175 26.41 -2.41 -13.14
CA VAL A 175 26.07 -3.30 -12.01
C VAL A 175 27.21 -3.37 -11.01
N ASP A 176 28.45 -3.31 -11.48
CA ASP A 176 29.64 -3.34 -10.60
C ASP A 176 29.67 -2.13 -9.66
N GLU A 177 29.26 -0.95 -10.16
CA GLU A 177 29.13 0.26 -9.35
C GLU A 177 28.06 0.12 -8.27
N LEU A 178 26.94 -0.55 -8.58
CA LEU A 178 25.89 -0.86 -7.60
C LEU A 178 26.43 -1.78 -6.50
N LEU A 179 27.08 -2.88 -6.87
CA LEU A 179 27.64 -3.82 -5.90
C LEU A 179 28.71 -3.16 -5.01
N ALA A 180 29.54 -2.28 -5.60
CA ALA A 180 30.52 -1.51 -4.84
C ALA A 180 29.88 -0.50 -3.89
N SER A 181 28.75 0.13 -4.27
CA SER A 181 28.03 1.05 -3.38
C SER A 181 27.33 0.32 -2.23
N GLU A 182 26.71 -0.83 -2.48
CA GLU A 182 26.01 -1.60 -1.43
C GLU A 182 27.00 -2.14 -0.39
N ARG A 183 28.15 -2.68 -0.82
CA ARG A 183 29.19 -3.14 0.12
C ARG A 183 29.69 -2.04 1.05
N ARG A 184 29.91 -0.82 0.52
CA ARG A 184 30.32 0.33 1.34
C ARG A 184 29.25 0.74 2.34
N ARG A 185 27.97 0.52 2.01
CA ARG A 185 26.84 0.82 2.90
C ARG A 185 26.77 -0.19 4.06
N ASP A 186 26.89 -1.48 3.76
CA ASP A 186 26.92 -2.54 4.78
C ASP A 186 28.10 -2.35 5.75
N GLU A 187 29.26 -1.93 5.25
CA GLU A 187 30.44 -1.62 6.07
C GLU A 187 30.23 -0.41 7.01
N SER A 188 29.40 0.55 6.62
CA SER A 188 29.13 1.77 7.41
C SER A 188 27.92 1.65 8.35
N GLU A 189 27.05 0.66 8.16
CA GLU A 189 25.96 0.31 9.09
C GLU A 189 26.41 -0.72 10.16
N GLY A 190 27.60 -1.31 10.01
CA GLY A 190 28.19 -2.28 10.94
C GLY A 190 29.18 -1.73 11.98
N GLU A 191 29.51 -0.43 11.95
CA GLU A 191 30.28 0.30 12.98
C GLU A 191 29.35 1.06 13.94
#